data_AF-A0A4Q2UFE7-F1
#
_entry.id   AF-A0A4Q2UFE7-F1
#
_cell.length_a   1.000
_cell.length_b   1.000
_cell.length_c   1.000
_cell.angle_alpha   90.00
_cell.angle_beta   90.00
_cell.angle_gamma   90.00
#
_symmetry.space_group_name_H-M   'P 1'
#
loop_
_entity.id
_entity.type
_entity.pdbx_description
1 polymer ?
#
loop_
_entity_poly.entity_id
_entity_poly.type
_entity_poly.pdbx_seq_one_letter_code
_entity_poly.pdbx_strand_id
1 'polypeptide(L)'
;MRLPLLTAAFAAALAASAPAARADFRVCNNTASRASVALATTNGAAWVSEGWWNLKANSCETLIGGALAAQFYYVYGIDESGGEWKGRAFMCTRDREFRIDGRQDCFVRGFDRTGFLEIDTGKDAKDWTVQLTDPAKPGAVTGSAAPAAATPAPPAPAEPTQAKANAAPNPPAPAPAH
;
A
#
# COMPACT_ATOMS: atom_id res chain seq x y z
N MET A 1 -17.06 49.80 42.43
CA MET A 1 -15.68 49.63 41.92
C MET A 1 -15.69 48.47 40.94
N ARG A 2 -15.38 48.73 39.66
CA ARG A 2 -15.26 47.73 38.59
C ARG A 2 -13.85 47.12 38.65
N LEU A 3 -13.70 45.79 38.56
CA LEU A 3 -12.82 45.15 37.57
C LEU A 3 -13.06 43.61 37.48
N PRO A 4 -13.30 43.07 36.28
CA PRO A 4 -13.36 41.63 35.96
C PRO A 4 -12.01 41.15 35.38
N LEU A 5 -11.61 39.88 35.52
CA LEU A 5 -10.61 39.21 34.65
C LEU A 5 -10.61 37.70 34.95
N LEU A 6 -11.23 36.89 34.10
CA LEU A 6 -10.57 36.08 33.06
C LEU A 6 -9.75 34.90 33.63
N THR A 7 -10.44 33.81 33.99
CA THR A 7 -9.80 32.49 34.07
C THR A 7 -9.68 31.92 32.66
N ALA A 8 -8.46 32.01 32.13
CA ALA A 8 -8.07 31.57 30.81
C ALA A 8 -8.38 30.08 30.59
N ALA A 9 -9.02 29.81 29.45
CA ALA A 9 -9.24 28.47 28.92
C ALA A 9 -7.90 27.78 28.68
N PHE A 10 -7.61 26.74 29.46
CA PHE A 10 -6.50 25.83 29.20
C PHE A 10 -6.98 24.75 28.22
N ALA A 11 -7.11 25.12 26.94
CA ALA A 11 -7.30 24.16 25.86
C ALA A 11 -5.95 23.51 25.54
N ALA A 12 -5.61 22.46 26.28
CA ALA A 12 -4.45 21.63 25.98
C ALA A 12 -4.65 20.94 24.62
N ALA A 13 -3.95 21.43 23.60
CA ALA A 13 -3.91 20.81 22.29
C ALA A 13 -3.16 19.47 22.39
N LEU A 14 -3.90 18.35 22.36
CA LEU A 14 -3.32 17.04 22.09
C LEU A 14 -2.87 17.00 20.63
N ALA A 15 -1.60 17.35 20.38
CA ALA A 15 -0.95 17.05 19.12
C ALA A 15 -0.71 15.53 19.04
N ALA A 16 -1.65 14.82 18.42
CA ALA A 16 -1.47 13.42 18.06
C ALA A 16 -0.32 13.33 17.03
N SER A 17 0.84 12.84 17.45
CA SER A 17 1.94 12.49 16.56
C SER A 17 1.54 11.28 15.72
N ALA A 18 1.02 11.52 14.53
CA ALA A 18 0.87 10.45 13.54
C ALA A 18 2.28 9.92 13.20
N PRO A 19 2.50 8.60 13.16
CA PRO A 19 3.77 8.05 12.72
C PRO A 19 4.06 8.56 11.31
N ALA A 20 5.29 9.00 11.08
CA ALA A 20 5.72 9.45 9.76
C ALA A 20 5.40 8.37 8.73
N ALA A 21 4.61 8.72 7.71
CA ALA A 21 4.31 7.83 6.61
C ALA A 21 5.64 7.47 5.93
N ARG A 22 6.10 6.24 6.16
CA ARG A 22 7.31 5.73 5.53
C ARG A 22 6.95 5.13 4.19
N ALA A 23 7.59 5.66 3.16
CA ALA A 23 7.51 5.16 1.80
C ALA A 23 8.31 3.85 1.73
N ASP A 24 7.79 2.70 2.18
CA ASP A 24 8.55 1.44 2.30
C ASP A 24 7.77 0.26 1.65
N PHE A 25 8.48 -0.79 1.22
CA PHE A 25 7.88 -2.09 0.88
C PHE A 25 7.86 -2.98 2.13
N ARG A 26 6.67 -3.34 2.60
CA ARG A 26 6.47 -4.12 3.83
C ARG A 26 5.75 -5.42 3.57
N VAL A 27 6.07 -6.43 4.38
CA VAL A 27 5.35 -7.70 4.41
C VAL A 27 4.88 -7.96 5.82
N CYS A 28 3.59 -8.17 6.00
CA CYS A 28 2.93 -8.49 7.24
C CYS A 28 2.54 -9.96 7.27
N ASN A 29 2.96 -10.68 8.31
CA ASN A 29 2.54 -12.04 8.58
C ASN A 29 1.34 -12.01 9.53
N ASN A 30 0.13 -12.23 8.99
CA ASN A 30 -1.12 -12.32 9.75
C ASN A 30 -1.52 -13.77 10.04
N THR A 31 -0.54 -14.66 10.16
CA THR A 31 -0.75 -16.04 10.58
C THR A 31 -0.33 -16.25 12.03
N ALA A 32 -0.63 -17.45 12.55
CA ALA A 32 -0.26 -17.85 13.90
C ALA A 32 1.18 -18.42 14.01
N SER A 33 1.85 -18.70 12.89
CA SER A 33 3.20 -19.27 12.83
C SER A 33 4.20 -18.25 12.29
N ARG A 34 5.50 -18.54 12.39
CA ARG A 34 6.52 -17.72 11.71
C ARG A 34 6.52 -18.01 10.22
N ALA A 35 6.91 -17.00 9.45
CA ALA A 35 7.10 -17.10 8.02
C ALA A 35 8.50 -16.63 7.63
N SER A 36 9.15 -17.36 6.72
CA SER A 36 10.35 -16.92 6.03
C SER A 36 9.95 -16.37 4.67
N VAL A 37 10.43 -15.18 4.33
CA VAL A 37 10.08 -14.48 3.09
C VAL A 37 11.32 -14.23 2.26
N ALA A 38 11.16 -14.34 0.93
CA ALA A 38 12.13 -13.92 -0.07
C ALA A 38 11.47 -12.90 -1.00
N LEU A 39 12.30 -12.01 -1.55
CA LEU A 39 11.91 -10.93 -2.44
C LEU A 39 12.75 -10.99 -3.71
N ALA A 40 12.14 -10.77 -4.86
CA ALA A 40 12.86 -10.50 -6.09
C ALA A 40 12.42 -9.18 -6.73
N THR A 41 13.40 -8.50 -7.33
CA THR A 41 13.23 -7.22 -8.01
C THR A 41 13.88 -7.27 -9.38
N THR A 42 13.48 -6.34 -10.25
CA THR A 42 14.08 -6.17 -11.57
C THR A 42 14.10 -4.70 -11.96
N ASN A 43 15.12 -4.31 -12.73
CA ASN A 43 15.16 -3.02 -13.41
C ASN A 43 14.84 -3.14 -14.92
N GLY A 44 14.29 -4.28 -15.35
CA GLY A 44 13.99 -4.60 -16.74
C GLY A 44 15.13 -5.32 -17.47
N ALA A 45 16.39 -5.15 -17.05
CA ALA A 45 17.54 -5.82 -17.63
C ALA A 45 18.10 -6.93 -16.73
N ALA A 46 18.21 -6.66 -15.43
CA ALA A 46 18.73 -7.57 -14.44
C ALA A 46 17.64 -7.97 -13.45
N TRP A 47 17.74 -9.22 -12.98
CA TRP A 47 16.92 -9.77 -11.91
C TRP A 47 17.78 -10.01 -10.70
N VAL A 48 17.26 -9.73 -9.51
CA VAL A 48 17.91 -10.09 -8.25
C VAL A 48 16.86 -10.71 -7.34
N SER A 49 17.18 -11.84 -6.72
CA SER A 49 16.41 -12.43 -5.63
C SER A 49 17.22 -12.43 -4.34
N GLU A 50 16.54 -12.15 -3.23
CA GLU A 50 17.11 -12.01 -1.89
C GLU A 50 16.20 -12.67 -0.85
N GLY A 51 16.78 -13.09 0.26
CA GLY A 51 16.09 -13.74 1.37
C GLY A 51 17.10 -14.24 2.39
N TRP A 52 16.74 -14.74 3.57
CA TRP A 52 15.40 -14.90 4.10
C TRP A 52 15.13 -13.86 5.18
N TRP A 53 14.03 -13.12 5.04
CA TRP A 53 13.49 -12.32 6.15
C TRP A 53 12.63 -13.21 7.03
N ASN A 54 12.85 -13.16 8.34
CA ASN A 54 12.11 -13.95 9.32
C ASN A 54 11.02 -13.09 9.98
N LEU A 55 9.76 -13.35 9.63
CA LEU A 55 8.61 -12.63 10.14
C LEU A 55 7.98 -13.42 11.29
N LYS A 56 7.84 -12.78 12.47
CA LYS A 56 7.10 -13.36 13.59
C LYS A 56 5.60 -13.41 13.25
N ALA A 57 4.87 -14.29 13.93
CA ALA A 57 3.41 -14.30 13.89
C ALA A 57 2.85 -12.91 14.24
N ASN A 58 1.84 -12.47 13.50
CA ASN A 58 1.16 -11.16 13.68
C ASN A 58 2.11 -9.96 13.68
N SER A 59 3.15 -9.98 12.85
CA SER A 59 4.14 -8.90 12.76
C SER A 59 4.45 -8.52 11.32
N CYS A 60 4.97 -7.31 11.11
CA CYS A 60 5.34 -6.82 9.79
C CYS A 60 6.81 -6.42 9.76
N GLU A 61 7.49 -6.77 8.67
CA GLU A 61 8.87 -6.38 8.40
C GLU A 61 8.96 -5.49 7.16
N THR A 62 9.93 -4.57 7.17
CA THR A 62 10.26 -3.75 6.00
C THR A 62 11.35 -4.45 5.19
N LEU A 63 11.04 -4.81 3.95
CA LEU A 63 11.97 -5.52 3.05
C LEU A 63 12.72 -4.54 2.15
N ILE A 64 12.07 -3.44 1.76
CA ILE A 64 12.71 -2.31 1.08
C ILE A 64 12.39 -1.04 1.86
N GLY A 65 13.42 -0.36 2.32
CA GLY A 65 13.28 0.98 2.90
C GLY A 65 13.34 2.05 1.82
N GLY A 66 12.46 3.04 1.90
CA GLY A 66 12.42 4.15 0.95
C GLY A 66 11.56 3.88 -0.29
N ALA A 67 11.29 4.96 -1.02
CA ALA A 67 10.25 4.99 -2.03
C ALA A 67 10.43 3.91 -3.09
N LEU A 68 9.33 3.24 -3.46
CA LEU A 68 9.35 2.19 -4.47
C LEU A 68 9.78 2.73 -5.83
N ALA A 69 10.69 2.00 -6.47
CA ALA A 69 11.30 2.36 -7.75
C ALA A 69 10.75 1.52 -8.91
N ALA A 70 10.00 0.46 -8.62
CA ALA A 70 9.40 -0.43 -9.62
C ALA A 70 7.90 -0.58 -9.37
N GLN A 71 7.16 -0.95 -10.41
CA GLN A 71 5.74 -1.31 -10.31
C GLN A 71 5.54 -2.75 -9.80
N PHE A 72 6.47 -3.65 -10.14
CA PHE A 72 6.32 -5.07 -9.86
C PHE A 72 7.38 -5.53 -8.87
N TYR A 73 6.92 -6.20 -7.82
CA TYR A 73 7.74 -6.86 -6.81
C TYR A 73 7.33 -8.32 -6.74
N TYR A 74 8.29 -9.20 -6.44
CA TYR A 74 8.04 -10.63 -6.46
C TYR A 74 8.30 -11.20 -5.08
N VAL A 75 7.32 -11.86 -4.49
CA VAL A 75 7.42 -12.36 -3.11
C VAL A 75 7.20 -13.87 -3.08
N TYR A 76 8.06 -14.56 -2.35
CA TYR A 76 7.85 -15.95 -1.97
C TYR A 76 7.87 -16.04 -0.45
N GLY A 77 7.01 -16.87 0.12
CA GLY A 77 7.02 -17.15 1.55
C GLY A 77 6.83 -18.62 1.85
N ILE A 78 7.39 -19.06 2.97
CA ILE A 78 7.17 -20.40 3.54
C ILE A 78 6.99 -20.27 5.04
N ASP A 79 6.01 -20.97 5.61
CA ASP A 79 5.81 -21.05 7.05
C ASP A 79 6.55 -22.26 7.68
N GLU A 80 6.62 -22.28 9.01
CA GLU A 80 7.26 -23.36 9.76
C GLU A 80 6.58 -24.74 9.59
N SER A 81 5.35 -24.78 9.09
CA SER A 81 4.61 -26.02 8.81
C SER A 81 4.81 -26.50 7.36
N GLY A 82 5.56 -25.76 6.54
CA GLY A 82 5.80 -26.04 5.13
C GLY A 82 4.71 -25.50 4.19
N GLY A 83 3.79 -24.67 4.68
CA GLY A 83 2.82 -23.94 3.87
C GLY A 83 3.53 -22.85 3.06
N GLU A 84 3.21 -22.74 1.76
CA GLU A 84 3.90 -21.82 0.85
C GLU A 84 2.98 -20.76 0.26
N TRP A 85 3.44 -19.52 0.28
CA TRP A 85 2.94 -18.44 -0.57
C TRP A 85 3.80 -18.38 -1.82
N LYS A 86 3.34 -19.03 -2.88
CA LYS A 86 4.07 -19.14 -4.14
C LYS A 86 3.25 -18.74 -5.35
N GLY A 87 3.97 -18.36 -6.40
CA GLY A 87 3.39 -17.96 -7.68
C GLY A 87 4.11 -18.59 -8.86
N ARG A 88 4.00 -17.95 -10.02
CA ARG A 88 4.50 -18.48 -11.31
C ARG A 88 5.82 -17.82 -11.77
N ALA A 89 6.29 -16.81 -11.06
CA ALA A 89 7.51 -16.10 -11.42
C ALA A 89 8.74 -16.82 -10.82
N PHE A 90 9.35 -17.70 -11.59
CA PHE A 90 10.47 -18.51 -11.09
C PHE A 90 11.77 -17.72 -10.90
N MET A 91 12.32 -17.75 -9.68
CA MET A 91 13.62 -17.17 -9.31
C MET A 91 14.52 -18.24 -8.69
N CYS A 92 15.80 -17.91 -8.53
CA CYS A 92 16.73 -18.75 -7.81
C CYS A 92 16.69 -18.46 -6.30
N THR A 93 16.71 -19.50 -5.47
CA THR A 93 16.78 -19.39 -3.99
C THR A 93 17.80 -20.37 -3.42
N ARG A 94 18.06 -20.31 -2.12
CA ARG A 94 18.86 -21.31 -1.38
C ARG A 94 18.44 -21.33 0.10
N ASP A 95 18.91 -22.33 0.84
CA ASP A 95 18.48 -22.57 2.24
C ASP A 95 18.86 -21.50 3.27
N ARG A 96 19.97 -20.78 3.05
CA ARG A 96 20.48 -19.73 3.95
C ARG A 96 20.27 -18.35 3.36
N GLU A 97 20.50 -17.32 4.16
CA GLU A 97 20.48 -15.93 3.68
C GLU A 97 21.30 -15.76 2.39
N PHE A 98 20.74 -15.03 1.45
CA PHE A 98 21.19 -14.99 0.06
C PHE A 98 20.82 -13.69 -0.63
N ARG A 99 21.65 -13.39 -1.62
CA ARG A 99 21.39 -12.50 -2.74
C ARG A 99 21.90 -13.18 -4.00
N ILE A 100 21.06 -13.31 -5.02
CA ILE A 100 21.37 -14.01 -6.26
C ILE A 100 21.00 -13.13 -7.44
N ASP A 101 21.99 -12.82 -8.27
CA ASP A 101 21.78 -12.16 -9.55
C ASP A 101 21.36 -13.17 -10.62
N GLY A 102 20.34 -12.82 -11.41
CA GLY A 102 19.82 -13.62 -12.51
C GLY A 102 18.96 -14.80 -12.06
N ARG A 103 17.97 -15.13 -12.89
CA ARG A 103 16.96 -16.19 -12.64
C ARG A 103 17.12 -17.43 -13.52
N GLN A 104 18.18 -17.48 -14.32
CA GLN A 104 18.45 -18.59 -15.25
C GLN A 104 19.35 -19.63 -14.60
N ASP A 105 19.23 -20.88 -15.08
CA ASP A 105 20.09 -22.00 -14.75
C ASP A 105 20.29 -22.25 -13.25
N CYS A 106 19.26 -22.00 -12.42
CA CYS A 106 19.36 -22.08 -10.96
C CYS A 106 20.00 -23.41 -10.51
N PHE A 107 19.51 -24.53 -11.02
CA PHE A 107 20.01 -25.86 -10.64
C PHE A 107 21.49 -26.08 -11.00
N VAL A 108 21.91 -25.69 -12.21
CA VAL A 108 23.31 -25.81 -12.66
C VAL A 108 24.23 -24.92 -11.82
N ARG A 109 23.71 -23.80 -11.33
CA ARG A 109 24.40 -22.86 -10.43
C ARG A 109 24.33 -23.27 -8.96
N GLY A 110 23.71 -24.40 -8.62
CA GLY A 110 23.57 -24.90 -7.25
C GLY A 110 22.49 -24.20 -6.41
N PHE A 111 21.46 -23.66 -7.06
CA PHE A 111 20.31 -23.00 -6.43
C PHE A 111 19.01 -23.73 -6.72
N ASP A 112 18.01 -23.51 -5.88
CA ASP A 112 16.66 -23.99 -6.08
C ASP A 112 15.89 -23.09 -7.05
N ARG A 113 14.92 -23.67 -7.76
CA ARG A 113 14.03 -22.94 -8.66
C ARG A 113 12.67 -22.76 -8.02
N THR A 114 12.42 -21.59 -7.47
CA THR A 114 11.26 -21.30 -6.61
C THR A 114 10.31 -20.33 -7.29
N GLY A 115 9.00 -20.56 -7.17
CA GLY A 115 7.97 -19.74 -7.80
C GLY A 115 7.50 -18.59 -6.92
N PHE A 116 7.75 -17.35 -7.33
CA PHE A 116 7.34 -16.14 -6.59
C PHE A 116 5.98 -15.65 -7.09
N LEU A 117 5.18 -15.07 -6.18
CA LEU A 117 4.00 -14.28 -6.50
C LEU A 117 4.42 -12.92 -7.03
N GLU A 118 3.80 -12.48 -8.12
CA GLU A 118 3.94 -11.13 -8.64
C GLU A 118 2.98 -10.21 -7.90
N ILE A 119 3.51 -9.12 -7.37
CA ILE A 119 2.79 -8.05 -6.68
C ILE A 119 2.85 -6.82 -7.58
N ASP A 120 1.71 -6.44 -8.16
CA ASP A 120 1.55 -5.18 -8.87
C ASP A 120 1.20 -4.08 -7.86
N THR A 121 2.14 -3.17 -7.62
CA THR A 121 1.94 -2.02 -6.74
C THR A 121 1.36 -0.82 -7.48
N GLY A 122 1.25 -0.89 -8.81
CA GLY A 122 0.98 0.27 -9.66
C GLY A 122 2.22 1.13 -9.91
N LYS A 123 2.15 1.97 -10.95
CA LYS A 123 3.29 2.79 -11.42
C LYS A 123 3.72 3.90 -10.47
N ASP A 124 2.77 4.44 -9.71
CA ASP A 124 2.98 5.65 -8.90
C ASP A 124 3.09 5.35 -7.39
N ALA A 125 2.94 4.08 -6.98
CA ALA A 125 3.03 3.71 -5.58
C ALA A 125 4.42 4.06 -5.00
N LYS A 126 4.41 4.68 -3.83
CA LYS A 126 5.64 5.04 -3.08
C LYS A 126 5.89 4.09 -1.92
N ASP A 127 4.87 3.34 -1.53
CA ASP A 127 4.89 2.32 -0.50
C ASP A 127 3.90 1.23 -0.86
N TRP A 128 4.12 0.07 -0.27
CA TRP A 128 3.21 -1.06 -0.42
C TRP A 128 3.35 -2.00 0.76
N THR A 129 2.23 -2.53 1.23
CA THR A 129 2.21 -3.57 2.26
C THR A 129 1.53 -4.82 1.72
N VAL A 130 2.28 -5.92 1.70
CA VAL A 130 1.77 -7.27 1.43
C VAL A 130 1.30 -7.90 2.74
N GLN A 131 0.13 -8.53 2.73
CA GLN A 131 -0.43 -9.27 3.86
C GLN A 131 -0.40 -10.76 3.52
N LEU A 132 0.32 -11.54 4.32
CA LEU A 132 0.32 -13.00 4.28
C LEU A 132 -0.72 -13.51 5.28
N THR A 133 -1.64 -14.32 4.78
CA THR A 133 -2.66 -15.03 5.55
C THR A 133 -2.54 -16.53 5.28
N ASP A 134 -3.39 -17.37 5.85
CA ASP A 134 -3.33 -18.83 5.69
C ASP A 134 -3.02 -19.29 4.24
N PRO A 135 -1.85 -19.92 3.99
CA PRO A 135 -1.39 -20.26 2.65
C PRO A 135 -2.26 -21.33 1.96
N ALA A 136 -3.08 -22.07 2.70
CA ALA A 136 -4.00 -23.05 2.14
C ALA A 136 -5.28 -22.42 1.57
N LYS A 137 -5.55 -21.13 1.85
CA LYS A 137 -6.79 -20.46 1.44
C LYS A 137 -6.62 -19.68 0.12
N PRO A 138 -7.67 -19.61 -0.71
CA PRO A 138 -7.70 -18.68 -1.83
C PRO A 138 -7.48 -17.23 -1.35
N GLY A 139 -6.67 -16.46 -2.07
CA GLY A 139 -6.38 -15.07 -1.70
C GLY A 139 -5.45 -14.93 -0.49
N ALA A 140 -4.62 -15.94 -0.20
CA ALA A 140 -3.68 -15.94 0.92
C ALA A 140 -2.72 -14.75 0.94
N VAL A 141 -2.49 -14.11 -0.20
CA VAL A 141 -1.69 -12.88 -0.34
C VAL A 141 -2.56 -11.75 -0.84
N THR A 142 -2.57 -10.64 -0.10
CA THR A 142 -3.20 -9.39 -0.52
C THR A 142 -2.20 -8.24 -0.41
N GLY A 143 -2.42 -7.17 -1.15
CA GLY A 143 -1.54 -6.01 -1.17
C GLY A 143 -2.34 -4.72 -1.15
N SER A 144 -1.83 -3.73 -0.44
CA SER A 144 -2.37 -2.37 -0.48
C SER A 144 -1.24 -1.37 -0.28
N ALA A 145 -1.36 -0.21 -0.94
CA ALA A 145 -0.64 0.97 -0.50
C ALA A 145 -1.05 1.30 0.94
N ALA A 146 -0.15 1.91 1.70
CA ALA A 146 -0.52 2.53 2.96
C ALA A 146 -1.65 3.54 2.66
N PRO A 147 -2.62 3.68 3.57
CA PRO A 147 -3.59 4.75 3.45
C PRO A 147 -2.78 6.04 3.44
N ALA A 148 -2.74 6.73 2.29
CA ALA A 148 -2.19 8.06 2.19
C ALA A 148 -2.86 8.84 3.32
N ALA A 149 -2.07 9.34 4.27
CA ALA A 149 -2.59 10.17 5.34
C ALA A 149 -3.44 11.25 4.67
N ALA A 150 -4.76 11.15 4.87
CA ALA A 150 -5.70 12.06 4.26
C ALA A 150 -5.35 13.45 4.79
N THR A 151 -4.60 14.21 3.99
CA THR A 151 -4.61 15.65 4.15
C THR A 151 -6.03 16.03 3.76
N PRO A 152 -6.84 16.64 4.65
CA PRO A 152 -8.12 17.18 4.23
C PRO A 152 -7.79 18.10 3.07
N ALA A 153 -8.33 17.81 1.88
CA ALA A 153 -8.27 18.74 0.78
C ALA A 153 -8.78 20.09 1.33
N PRO A 154 -8.04 21.20 1.15
CA PRO A 154 -8.59 22.51 1.51
C PRO A 154 -9.94 22.63 0.80
N PRO A 155 -11.01 23.09 1.48
CA PRO A 155 -12.31 23.23 0.85
C PRO A 155 -12.12 24.05 -0.42
N ALA A 156 -12.59 23.50 -1.55
CA ALA A 156 -12.54 24.19 -2.83
C ALA A 156 -13.08 25.62 -2.64
N PRO A 157 -12.49 26.64 -3.29
CA PRO A 157 -13.05 27.97 -3.28
C PRO A 157 -14.52 27.88 -3.71
N ALA A 158 -15.42 28.42 -2.89
CA ALA A 158 -16.84 28.46 -3.22
C ALA A 158 -17.01 29.13 -4.60
N GLU A 159 -17.53 28.37 -5.55
CA GLU A 159 -17.94 28.88 -6.85
C GLU A 159 -18.98 30.00 -6.62
N PRO A 160 -18.88 31.17 -7.28
CA PRO A 160 -19.89 32.21 -7.13
C PRO A 160 -21.20 31.72 -7.75
N THR A 161 -22.20 31.48 -6.93
CA THR A 161 -23.57 31.16 -7.36
C THR A 161 -24.08 32.28 -8.26
N GLN A 162 -24.25 31.99 -9.56
CA GLN A 162 -24.87 32.91 -10.50
C GLN A 162 -26.32 33.17 -10.06
N ALA A 163 -26.63 34.43 -9.77
CA ALA A 163 -27.96 34.88 -9.42
C ALA A 163 -28.92 34.68 -10.60
N LYS A 164 -30.04 33.97 -10.34
CA LYS A 164 -31.19 33.86 -11.24
C LYS A 164 -31.75 35.25 -11.55
N ALA A 165 -31.73 35.64 -12.83
CA ALA A 165 -32.59 36.70 -13.34
C ALA A 165 -34.01 36.14 -13.53
N ASN A 166 -34.96 36.61 -12.74
CA ASN A 166 -36.38 36.30 -12.92
C ASN A 166 -36.92 37.15 -14.08
N ALA A 167 -37.32 36.51 -15.18
CA ALA A 167 -38.09 37.13 -16.24
C ALA A 167 -39.59 37.20 -15.84
N ALA A 168 -40.19 38.36 -16.06
CA ALA A 168 -41.58 38.68 -15.72
C ALA A 168 -42.61 37.82 -16.49
N PRO A 169 -43.86 37.67 -15.99
CA PRO A 169 -44.92 36.98 -16.73
C PRO A 169 -45.46 37.85 -17.88
N ASN A 170 -45.69 37.23 -19.04
CA ASN A 170 -46.35 37.85 -20.20
C ASN A 170 -47.83 38.20 -19.91
N PRO A 171 -48.38 39.26 -20.52
CA PRO A 171 -49.80 39.58 -20.46
C PRO A 171 -50.65 38.60 -21.30
N PRO A 172 -51.94 38.39 -20.97
CA PRO A 172 -52.82 37.52 -21.72
C PRO A 172 -53.27 38.13 -23.07
N ALA A 173 -53.43 37.25 -24.07
CA ALA A 173 -53.90 37.59 -25.41
C ALA A 173 -55.42 37.89 -25.44
N PRO A 174 -55.90 38.70 -26.41
CA PRO A 174 -57.33 39.02 -26.53
C PRO A 174 -58.13 37.89 -27.18
N ALA A 175 -59.41 37.79 -26.80
CA ALA A 175 -60.38 36.84 -27.32
C ALA A 175 -60.81 37.18 -28.78
N PRO A 176 -61.10 36.18 -29.62
CA PRO A 176 -61.69 36.42 -30.94
C PRO A 176 -63.21 36.62 -30.85
N ALA A 177 -63.73 37.48 -31.74
CA ALA A 177 -65.14 37.77 -31.94
C ALA A 177 -65.77 36.87 -33.02
N HIS A 178 -67.06 36.57 -32.80
CA HIS A 178 -68.06 35.89 -33.65
C HIS A 178 -68.01 34.36 -33.74
#